data_AF-A0A6N9A2A2-F1
#
_entry.id   AF-A0A6N9A2A2-F1
#
_cell.length_a   1.000
_cell.length_b   1.000
_cell.length_c   1.000
_cell.angle_alpha   90.00
_cell.angle_beta   90.00
_cell.angle_gamma   90.00
#
_symmetry.space_group_name_H-M   'P 1'
#
loop_
_entity.id
_entity.type
_entity.pdbx_description
1 polymer ?
#
loop_
_entity_poly.entity_id
_entity_poly.type
_entity_poly.pdbx_seq_one_letter_code
_entity_poly.pdbx_strand_id
1 'polypeptide(L)'
;MTALDRPVQFLKGVGPRRAESLQRMGMLTARDLLYHVPRRYDDASTITPVALAEVGMDITVAGEVRSKGIVPTRSGLRIFQAVIKDDSGLITCAWPGQPWVERLLRKGDRILVTGPVKFFHGRQIQPREHTILARSASGAPGEPANA
;
A
#
# COMPACT_ATOMS: atom_id res chain seq x y z
N MET A 1 -23.00 -32.88 -7.26
CA MET A 1 -22.10 -31.90 -7.91
C MET A 1 -21.47 -31.07 -6.80
N THR A 2 -20.16 -31.13 -6.65
CA THR A 2 -19.45 -30.53 -5.52
C THR A 2 -19.35 -29.01 -5.69
N ALA A 3 -19.26 -28.26 -4.59
CA ALA A 3 -19.11 -26.80 -4.65
C ALA A 3 -17.88 -26.36 -5.46
N LEU A 4 -16.83 -27.19 -5.53
CA LEU A 4 -15.57 -26.90 -6.22
C LEU A 4 -15.68 -26.91 -7.75
N ASP A 5 -16.64 -27.63 -8.30
CA ASP A 5 -16.80 -27.77 -9.76
C ASP A 5 -17.69 -26.65 -10.34
N ARG A 6 -18.16 -25.72 -9.48
CA ARG A 6 -18.96 -24.57 -9.91
C ARG A 6 -18.09 -23.56 -10.66
N PRO A 7 -18.62 -22.92 -11.72
CA PRO A 7 -17.94 -21.85 -12.40
C PRO A 7 -17.53 -20.71 -11.45
N VAL A 8 -16.36 -20.11 -11.70
CA VAL A 8 -15.78 -19.05 -10.84
C VAL A 8 -16.72 -17.87 -10.62
N GLN A 9 -17.63 -17.57 -11.56
CA GLN A 9 -18.62 -16.50 -11.45
C GLN A 9 -19.58 -16.64 -10.26
N PHE A 10 -19.74 -17.85 -9.72
CA PHE A 10 -20.61 -18.11 -8.59
C PHE A 10 -19.90 -17.94 -7.24
N LEU A 11 -18.60 -17.65 -7.25
CA LEU A 11 -17.85 -17.30 -6.05
C LEU A 11 -18.18 -15.88 -5.62
N LYS A 12 -18.39 -15.71 -4.31
CA LYS A 12 -18.62 -14.38 -3.71
C LYS A 12 -17.44 -13.46 -4.04
N GLY A 13 -17.74 -12.31 -4.65
CA GLY A 13 -16.74 -11.31 -5.06
C GLY A 13 -16.24 -11.45 -6.50
N VAL A 14 -16.65 -12.49 -7.24
CA VAL A 14 -16.34 -12.67 -8.66
C VAL A 14 -17.54 -12.26 -9.51
N GLY A 15 -17.61 -10.98 -9.88
CA GLY A 15 -18.59 -10.49 -10.86
C GLY A 15 -18.25 -10.89 -12.30
N PRO A 16 -19.15 -10.66 -13.28
CA PRO A 16 -18.98 -11.10 -14.68
C PRO A 16 -17.66 -10.69 -15.32
N ARG A 17 -17.21 -9.44 -15.08
CA ARG A 17 -15.91 -8.94 -15.58
C ARG A 17 -14.71 -9.71 -15.01
N ARG A 18 -14.73 -10.01 -13.71
CA ARG A 18 -13.66 -10.78 -13.06
C ARG A 18 -13.68 -12.23 -13.53
N ALA A 19 -14.86 -12.82 -13.69
CA ALA A 19 -15.02 -14.16 -14.23
C ALA A 19 -14.38 -14.27 -15.63
N GLU A 20 -14.65 -13.31 -16.51
CA GLU A 20 -14.05 -13.29 -17.85
C GLU A 20 -12.51 -13.18 -17.81
N SER A 21 -11.95 -12.32 -16.95
CA SER A 21 -10.49 -12.25 -16.75
C SER A 21 -9.89 -13.54 -16.22
N LEU A 22 -10.56 -14.20 -15.26
CA LEU A 22 -10.13 -15.48 -14.70
C LEU A 22 -10.17 -16.59 -15.75
N GLN A 23 -11.23 -16.64 -16.56
CA GLN A 23 -11.36 -17.60 -17.66
C GLN A 23 -10.27 -17.42 -18.72
N ARG A 24 -9.88 -16.18 -19.05
CA ARG A 24 -8.74 -15.91 -19.94
C ARG A 24 -7.41 -16.44 -19.38
N MET A 25 -7.28 -16.56 -18.06
CA MET A 25 -6.13 -17.19 -17.39
C MET A 25 -6.28 -18.71 -17.21
N GLY A 26 -7.31 -19.33 -17.79
CA GLY A 26 -7.59 -20.76 -17.68
C GLY A 26 -8.30 -21.18 -16.39
N MET A 27 -8.77 -20.22 -15.57
CA MET A 27 -9.45 -20.48 -14.31
C MET A 27 -10.96 -20.53 -14.53
N LEU A 28 -11.51 -21.74 -14.72
CA LEU A 28 -12.93 -21.93 -15.07
C LEU A 28 -13.81 -22.23 -13.85
N THR A 29 -13.26 -22.96 -12.89
CA THR A 29 -13.96 -23.46 -11.71
C THR A 29 -13.32 -23.00 -10.40
N ALA A 30 -14.05 -23.14 -9.29
CA ALA A 30 -13.50 -22.89 -7.96
C ALA A 30 -12.30 -23.80 -7.61
N ARG A 31 -12.27 -25.01 -8.18
CA ARG A 31 -11.13 -25.94 -8.08
C ARG A 31 -9.87 -25.36 -8.68
N ASP A 32 -9.95 -24.75 -9.86
CA ASP A 32 -8.80 -24.18 -10.56
C ASP A 32 -8.14 -23.08 -9.73
N LEU A 33 -8.97 -22.21 -9.11
CA LEU A 33 -8.49 -21.16 -8.22
C LEU A 33 -7.84 -21.71 -6.96
N LEU A 34 -8.38 -22.79 -6.39
CA LEU A 34 -7.83 -23.41 -5.18
C LEU A 34 -6.42 -23.96 -5.42
N TYR A 35 -6.16 -24.50 -6.63
CA TYR A 35 -4.85 -25.02 -7.01
C TYR A 35 -3.95 -23.99 -7.70
N HIS A 36 -4.42 -22.76 -7.89
CA HIS A 36 -3.60 -21.67 -8.39
C HIS A 36 -2.77 -21.05 -7.27
N VAL A 37 -1.65 -21.71 -6.95
CA VAL A 37 -0.75 -21.28 -5.87
C VAL A 37 -0.04 -19.95 -6.20
N PRO A 38 0.23 -19.10 -5.19
CA PRO A 38 0.99 -17.87 -5.38
C PRO A 38 2.38 -18.11 -5.99
N ARG A 39 2.77 -17.28 -6.96
CA ARG A 39 4.12 -17.31 -7.55
C ARG A 39 5.22 -16.89 -6.55
N ARG A 40 4.89 -16.00 -5.63
CA ARG A 40 5.78 -15.48 -4.58
C ARG A 40 4.94 -15.16 -3.35
N TYR A 41 5.48 -15.46 -2.18
CA TYR A 41 4.99 -14.97 -0.90
C TYR A 41 5.82 -13.76 -0.52
N ASP A 42 5.18 -12.62 -0.28
CA ASP A 42 5.85 -11.47 0.33
C ASP A 42 5.76 -11.63 1.85
N ASP A 43 6.93 -11.69 2.50
CA ASP A 43 7.02 -11.77 3.95
C ASP A 43 7.02 -10.37 4.55
N ALA A 44 5.86 -9.95 5.05
CA ALA A 44 5.68 -8.72 5.81
C ALA A 44 5.54 -8.98 7.33
N SER A 45 6.02 -10.12 7.83
CA SER A 45 5.90 -10.51 9.24
C SER A 45 6.77 -9.67 10.18
N THR A 46 7.84 -9.06 9.66
CA THR A 46 8.84 -8.33 10.45
C THR A 46 8.73 -6.82 10.21
N ILE A 47 8.36 -6.09 11.26
CA ILE A 47 8.37 -4.63 11.25
C ILE A 47 9.80 -4.15 11.53
N THR A 48 10.39 -3.46 10.56
CA THR A 48 11.71 -2.85 10.66
C THR A 48 11.60 -1.45 11.25
N PRO A 49 12.35 -1.10 12.31
CA PRO A 49 12.46 0.28 12.78
C PRO A 49 13.00 1.20 11.69
N VAL A 50 12.46 2.40 11.57
CA VAL A 50 12.89 3.42 10.59
C VAL A 50 14.39 3.69 10.65
N ALA A 51 14.99 3.68 11.85
CA ALA A 51 16.43 3.92 12.02
C ALA A 51 17.30 2.90 11.27
N LEU A 52 16.82 1.66 11.11
CA LEU A 52 17.51 0.57 10.43
C LEU A 52 17.19 0.50 8.92
N ALA A 53 16.39 1.42 8.39
CA ALA A 53 16.05 1.43 6.98
C ALA A 53 17.23 1.86 6.10
N GLU A 54 17.85 0.92 5.39
CA GLU A 54 18.94 1.20 4.44
C GLU A 54 18.48 1.14 2.99
N VAL A 55 19.12 1.95 2.13
CA VAL A 55 18.80 2.00 0.70
C VAL A 55 19.08 0.64 0.07
N GLY A 56 18.11 0.13 -0.70
CA GLY A 56 18.18 -1.18 -1.34
C GLY A 56 17.46 -2.29 -0.55
N MET A 57 17.13 -2.06 0.73
CA MET A 57 16.33 -3.02 1.50
C MET A 57 14.87 -3.00 1.08
N ASP A 58 14.21 -4.14 1.19
CA ASP A 58 12.76 -4.31 1.07
C ASP A 58 12.19 -4.53 2.47
N ILE A 59 11.51 -3.54 3.02
CA ILE A 59 11.14 -3.50 4.44
C ILE A 59 9.66 -3.22 4.64
N THR A 60 9.17 -3.65 5.80
CA THR A 60 7.87 -3.27 6.34
C THR A 60 8.08 -2.33 7.53
N VAL A 61 7.43 -1.17 7.52
CA VAL A 61 7.53 -0.17 8.60
C VAL A 61 6.13 0.20 9.08
N ALA A 62 5.95 0.32 10.39
CA ALA A 62 4.72 0.82 11.01
C ALA A 62 4.98 2.17 11.67
N GLY A 63 4.16 3.18 11.37
CA GLY A 63 4.35 4.51 11.94
C GLY A 63 3.11 5.40 11.81
N GLU A 64 3.13 6.52 12.53
CA GLU A 64 2.09 7.54 12.49
C GLU A 64 2.40 8.57 11.39
N VAL A 65 1.41 8.90 10.56
CA VAL A 65 1.52 9.94 9.53
C VAL A 65 1.64 11.31 10.19
N ARG A 66 2.82 11.94 10.10
CA ARG A 66 3.09 13.29 10.64
C ARG A 66 2.75 14.40 9.66
N SER A 67 3.01 14.19 8.38
CA SER A 67 2.68 15.13 7.31
C SER A 67 2.40 14.38 6.02
N LYS A 68 1.64 15.00 5.11
CA LYS A 68 1.36 14.46 3.78
C LYS A 68 1.17 15.59 2.78
N GLY A 69 1.45 15.33 1.51
CA GLY A 69 1.24 16.30 0.44
C GLY A 69 1.45 15.71 -0.94
N ILE A 70 1.06 16.45 -1.97
CA ILE A 70 1.33 16.09 -3.36
C ILE A 70 2.43 16.99 -3.89
N VAL A 71 3.49 16.38 -4.39
CA VAL A 71 4.58 17.05 -5.08
C VAL A 71 4.37 16.90 -6.59
N PRO A 72 4.10 17.99 -7.32
CA PRO A 72 4.11 17.97 -8.77
C PRO A 72 5.56 17.85 -9.28
N THR A 73 5.77 17.09 -10.34
CA THR A 73 7.07 16.99 -11.01
C THR A 73 7.04 17.73 -12.35
N ARG A 74 8.23 18.07 -12.87
CA ARG A 74 8.38 18.76 -14.16
C ARG A 74 7.79 18.00 -15.36
N SER A 75 7.65 16.67 -15.26
CA SER A 75 7.07 15.83 -16.30
C SER A 75 5.54 15.69 -16.20
N GLY A 76 4.88 16.41 -15.29
CA GLY A 76 3.44 16.29 -15.03
C GLY A 76 3.06 15.11 -14.13
N LEU A 77 4.01 14.25 -13.75
CA LEU A 77 3.78 13.17 -12.79
C LEU A 77 3.50 13.77 -11.40
N ARG A 78 2.41 13.37 -10.77
CA ARG A 78 2.06 13.75 -9.39
C ARG A 78 2.53 12.67 -8.43
N ILE A 79 3.34 13.04 -7.46
CA ILE A 79 3.84 12.12 -6.44
C ILE A 79 3.17 12.48 -5.13
N PHE A 80 2.38 11.56 -4.58
CA PHE A 80 1.91 11.71 -3.21
C PHE A 80 3.03 11.29 -2.25
N GLN A 81 3.27 12.10 -1.23
CA GLN A 81 4.25 11.82 -0.19
C GLN A 81 3.59 11.90 1.19
N ALA A 82 3.99 11.01 2.09
CA ALA A 82 3.66 11.08 3.50
C ALA A 82 4.90 10.81 4.34
N VAL A 83 5.14 11.64 5.36
CA VAL A 83 6.18 11.38 6.36
C VAL A 83 5.55 10.59 7.49
N ILE A 84 6.08 9.41 7.77
CA ILE A 84 5.68 8.60 8.91
C ILE A 84 6.74 8.63 10.00
N LYS A 85 6.29 8.55 11.25
CA LYS A 85 7.14 8.50 12.44
C LYS A 85 6.90 7.21 13.21
N ASP A 86 7.97 6.52 13.56
CA ASP A 86 7.97 5.49 14.60
C ASP A 86 8.80 5.98 15.82
N ASP A 87 9.07 5.09 16.77
CA ASP A 87 9.86 5.42 17.95
C ASP A 87 11.35 5.69 17.64
N SER A 88 11.83 5.22 16.49
CA SER A 88 13.23 5.28 16.08
C SER A 88 13.55 6.45 15.15
N GLY A 89 12.57 6.99 14.42
CA GLY A 89 12.80 8.12 13.52
C GLY A 89 11.64 8.47 12.58
N LEU A 90 11.99 9.26 11.56
CA LEU A 90 11.09 9.72 10.51
C LEU A 90 11.54 9.15 9.16
N ILE A 91 10.59 8.70 8.34
CA ILE A 91 10.86 8.31 6.95
C ILE A 91 9.76 8.79 6.01
N THR A 92 10.18 9.23 4.83
CA THR A 92 9.27 9.62 3.77
C THR A 92 8.80 8.38 3.02
N CYS A 93 7.50 8.26 2.82
CA CYS A 93 6.88 7.30 1.93
C CYS A 93 6.40 8.05 0.69
N ALA A 94 6.77 7.58 -0.50
CA ALA A 94 6.43 8.21 -1.77
C ALA A 94 5.67 7.26 -2.69
N TRP A 95 4.57 7.73 -3.25
CA TRP A 95 3.72 7.02 -4.20
C TRP A 95 3.66 7.77 -5.54
N PRO A 96 4.64 7.54 -6.43
CA PRO A 96 4.66 8.16 -7.75
C PRO A 96 3.45 7.72 -8.59
N GLY A 97 2.75 8.67 -9.22
CA GLY A 97 1.62 8.38 -10.10
C GLY A 97 0.35 7.94 -9.38
N GLN A 98 0.32 7.95 -8.05
CA GLN A 98 -0.82 7.51 -7.25
C GLN A 98 -1.33 8.63 -6.32
N PRO A 99 -1.78 9.78 -6.87
CA PRO A 99 -2.29 10.88 -6.06
C PRO A 99 -3.57 10.51 -5.29
N TRP A 100 -4.28 9.45 -5.70
CA TRP A 100 -5.50 8.99 -5.04
C TRP A 100 -5.27 8.53 -3.59
N VAL A 101 -4.06 8.10 -3.24
CA VAL A 101 -3.66 7.69 -1.88
C VAL A 101 -3.84 8.83 -0.86
N GLU A 102 -3.73 10.08 -1.31
CA GLU A 102 -3.95 11.26 -0.49
C GLU A 102 -5.32 11.25 0.21
N ARG A 103 -6.35 10.73 -0.46
CA ARG A 103 -7.73 10.66 0.07
C ARG A 103 -7.90 9.54 1.08
N LEU A 104 -7.04 8.52 1.04
CA LEU A 104 -7.09 7.40 1.99
C LEU A 104 -6.38 7.73 3.29
N LEU A 105 -5.24 8.44 3.25
CA LEU A 105 -4.41 8.70 4.41
C LEU A 105 -4.73 10.05 5.06
N ARG A 106 -4.80 10.06 6.39
CA ARG A 106 -4.97 11.27 7.21
C ARG A 106 -3.73 11.49 8.08
N LYS A 107 -3.49 12.75 8.45
CA LYS A 107 -2.53 13.06 9.51
C LYS A 107 -2.98 12.36 10.79
N GLY A 108 -2.04 11.73 11.49
CA GLY A 108 -2.28 10.93 12.69
C GLY A 108 -2.72 9.50 12.44
N ASP A 109 -2.99 9.07 11.20
CA ASP A 109 -3.25 7.65 10.94
C ASP A 109 -1.99 6.83 11.24
N ARG A 110 -2.15 5.70 11.93
CA ARG A 110 -1.10 4.70 12.06
C ARG A 110 -1.18 3.77 10.87
N ILE A 111 -0.13 3.74 10.06
CA ILE A 111 -0.07 2.96 8.84
C ILE A 111 1.07 1.94 8.88
N LEU A 112 0.86 0.83 8.20
CA LEU A 112 1.88 -0.14 7.82
C LEU A 112 2.20 0.10 6.34
N VAL A 113 3.47 0.20 5.99
CA VAL A 113 3.95 0.34 4.61
C VAL A 113 4.99 -0.72 4.32
N THR A 114 4.88 -1.36 3.16
CA THR A 114 5.84 -2.37 2.71
C THR A 114 6.38 -1.99 1.34
N GLY A 115 7.70 -1.96 1.21
CA GLY A 115 8.35 -1.75 -0.08
C GLY A 115 9.84 -1.40 0.02
N PRO A 116 10.46 -1.17 -1.15
CA PRO A 116 11.89 -0.87 -1.23
C PRO A 116 12.21 0.52 -0.69
N VAL A 117 13.28 0.62 0.07
CA VAL A 117 13.92 1.88 0.42
C VAL A 117 14.78 2.35 -0.76
N LYS A 118 14.50 3.54 -1.26
CA LYS A 118 15.24 4.20 -2.34
C LYS A 118 15.82 5.52 -1.87
N PHE A 119 16.85 5.98 -2.57
CA PHE A 119 17.41 7.31 -2.37
C PHE A 119 16.82 8.29 -3.39
N PHE A 120 16.13 9.31 -2.91
CA PHE A 120 15.62 10.42 -3.73
C PHE A 120 15.44 11.65 -2.85
N HIS A 121 16.37 12.60 -2.91
CA HIS A 121 16.42 13.77 -2.01
C HIS A 121 16.40 13.36 -0.51
N GLY A 122 16.97 12.19 -0.19
CA GLY A 122 16.89 11.54 1.12
C GLY A 122 16.46 10.07 1.00
N ARG A 123 16.50 9.34 2.12
CA ARG A 123 15.96 7.97 2.18
C ARG A 123 14.45 8.02 2.19
N GLN A 124 13.82 7.29 1.28
CA GLN A 124 12.37 7.17 1.22
C GLN A 124 11.94 5.75 0.87
N ILE A 125 10.79 5.32 1.37
CA ILE A 125 10.15 4.06 0.97
C ILE A 125 9.29 4.36 -0.26
N GLN A 126 9.30 3.47 -1.26
CA GLN A 126 8.31 3.46 -2.34
C GLN A 126 7.34 2.30 -2.10
N PRO A 127 6.22 2.50 -1.38
CA PRO A 127 5.41 1.39 -0.93
C PRO A 127 4.75 0.66 -2.11
N ARG A 128 4.89 -0.67 -2.13
CA ARG A 128 4.09 -1.55 -2.99
C ARG A 128 2.71 -1.78 -2.36
N GLU A 129 2.69 -1.86 -1.03
CA GLU A 129 1.49 -2.05 -0.23
C GLU A 129 1.45 -1.06 0.93
N HIS A 130 0.24 -0.64 1.32
CA HIS A 130 0.00 0.12 2.52
C HIS A 130 -1.32 -0.31 3.15
N THR A 131 -1.36 -0.36 4.48
CA THR A 131 -2.56 -0.65 5.27
C THR A 131 -2.69 0.33 6.42
N ILE A 132 -3.90 0.78 6.70
CA ILE A 132 -4.17 1.64 7.85
C ILE A 132 -4.46 0.73 9.05
N LEU A 133 -3.59 0.75 10.05
CA LEU A 133 -3.70 -0.04 11.28
C LEU A 133 -4.65 0.61 12.28
N ALA A 134 -4.60 1.94 12.39
CA ALA A 134 -5.50 2.72 13.23
C ALA A 134 -5.76 4.08 12.59
N ARG A 135 -7.01 4.56 12.73
CA ARG A 135 -7.40 5.90 12.31
C ARG A 135 -7.13 6.91 13.42
N SER A 136 -6.67 8.10 13.06
CA SER A 136 -6.72 9.21 14.03
C SER A 136 -8.18 9.51 14.40
N ALA A 137 -8.46 9.62 15.69
CA ALA A 137 -9.76 10.05 16.18
C ALA A 137 -9.98 11.51 15.75
N SER A 138 -11.01 11.74 14.93
CA SER A 138 -11.51 13.04 14.45
C SER A 138 -10.56 13.90 13.61
N GLY A 139 -10.96 14.17 12.37
CA GLY A 139 -10.33 15.19 11.53
C GLY A 139 -10.63 16.59 12.06
N ALA A 140 -9.62 17.26 12.62
CA ALA A 140 -9.60 18.70 12.74
C ALA A 140 -8.99 19.31 11.45
N PRO A 141 -9.57 20.36 10.86
CA PRO A 141 -8.98 21.05 9.71
C PRO A 141 -7.58 21.55 10.07
N GLY A 142 -6.65 21.42 9.12
CA GLY A 142 -5.29 21.90 9.28
C GLY A 142 -5.27 23.37 9.71
N GLU A 143 -4.66 23.64 10.85
CA GLU A 143 -4.19 24.97 11.24
C GLU A 143 -3.34 25.55 10.10
N PRO A 144 -3.64 26.75 9.60
CA PRO A 144 -2.76 27.42 8.64
C PRO A 144 -1.41 27.69 9.31
N ALA A 145 -0.35 27.24 8.65
CA ALA A 145 1.02 27.58 9.02
C ALA A 145 1.19 29.11 8.89
N ASN A 146 1.37 29.76 10.04
CA ASN A 146 1.79 31.15 10.14
C ASN A 146 3.23 31.31 9.62
N ALA A 147 3.40 32.11 8.56
CA ALA A 147 4.52 33.04 8.33
C ALA A 147 4.29 33.80 7.01
#